data_AF-A0A953EVF8-F1
#
_entry.id   AF-A0A953EVF8-F1
#
_cell.length_a   1.000
_cell.length_b   1.000
_cell.length_c   1.000
_cell.angle_alpha   90.00
_cell.angle_beta   90.00
_cell.angle_gamma   90.00
#
_symmetry.space_group_name_H-M   'P 1'
#
loop_
_entity.id
_entity.type
_entity.pdbx_description
1 polymer ?
#
loop_
_entity_poly.entity_id
_entity_poly.type
_entity_poly.pdbx_seq_one_letter_code
_entity_poly.pdbx_strand_id
1 'polypeptide(L)' 'MATTGDLRVSSRGQMSLPAATRHRWHLDEGGEVGYLDIGSALLIVPGGIDAARAELIDAVSGEDWSAARQGFGDSNLADE' A
#
# COMPACT_ATOMS: atom_id res chain seq x y z
N MET A 1 12.41 11.21 7.36
CA MET A 1 13.21 10.12 7.99
C MET A 1 12.30 8.95 8.28
N ALA A 2 12.75 7.72 8.04
CA ALA A 2 12.02 6.54 8.46
C ALA A 2 12.15 6.36 9.98
N THR A 3 11.03 6.25 10.68
CA THR A 3 10.98 5.90 12.11
C THR A 3 10.81 4.40 12.25
N THR A 4 11.70 3.74 12.99
CA THR A 4 11.65 2.31 13.28
C THR A 4 11.31 2.06 14.75
N GLY A 5 10.60 0.99 15.04
CA GLY A 5 10.29 0.55 16.40
C GLY A 5 9.45 -0.73 16.40
N ASP A 6 9.38 -1.38 17.55
CA ASP A 6 8.61 -2.61 17.71
C ASP A 6 7.19 -2.33 18.19
N LEU A 7 6.22 -3.04 17.63
CA LEU A 7 4.83 -2.98 18.04
C LEU A 7 4.40 -4.35 18.55
N ARG A 8 3.67 -4.37 19.66
CA ARG A 8 3.08 -5.61 20.18
C ARG A 8 1.68 -5.79 19.62
N VAL A 9 1.41 -7.00 19.16
CA VAL A 9 0.06 -7.46 18.85
C VAL A 9 -0.54 -8.03 20.14
N SER A 10 -1.73 -7.57 20.50
CA SER A 10 -2.44 -8.07 21.67
C SER A 10 -2.90 -9.52 21.47
N SER A 11 -3.31 -10.20 22.54
CA SER A 11 -3.90 -11.55 22.44
C SER A 11 -5.19 -11.62 21.63
N ARG A 12 -5.80 -10.46 21.34
CA ARG A 12 -6.97 -10.33 20.46
C ARG A 12 -6.60 -10.00 19.01
N GLY A 13 -5.31 -10.02 18.66
CA GLY A 13 -4.84 -9.73 17.31
C GLY A 13 -4.80 -8.24 16.95
N GLN A 14 -4.91 -7.33 17.94
CA GLN A 14 -4.94 -5.89 17.69
C GLN A 14 -3.56 -5.26 17.92
N MET A 15 -3.20 -4.30 17.09
CA MET A 15 -2.05 -3.41 17.29
C MET A 15 -2.44 -1.96 17.04
N SER A 16 -1.75 -1.03 17.70
CA SER A 16 -1.94 0.40 17.45
C SER A 16 -0.88 0.91 16.48
N LEU A 17 -1.30 1.71 15.50
CA LEU A 17 -0.36 2.48 14.69
C LEU A 17 0.40 3.48 15.58
N PRO A 18 1.70 3.71 15.33
CA PRO A 18 2.46 4.74 16.01
C PRO A 18 1.78 6.11 15.89
N ALA A 19 1.83 6.93 16.95
CA ALA A 19 1.18 8.24 16.97
C ALA A 19 1.62 9.15 15.82
N ALA A 20 2.92 9.18 15.51
CA ALA A 20 3.45 9.93 14.38
C ALA A 20 2.89 9.46 13.03
N THR A 21 2.66 8.14 12.87
CA THR A 21 2.03 7.58 11.67
C THR A 21 0.57 8.00 11.58
N ARG A 22 -0.19 7.93 12.69
CA ARG A 22 -1.59 8.39 12.72
C ARG A 22 -1.72 9.85 12.32
N HIS A 23 -0.89 10.71 12.89
CA HIS A 23 -0.92 12.14 12.59
C HIS A 23 -0.60 12.43 11.12
N ARG A 24 0.47 11.81 10.60
CA ARG A 24 0.86 11.96 9.18
C ARG A 24 -0.21 11.46 8.21
N TRP A 25 -0.98 10.45 8.61
CA TRP A 25 -2.06 9.88 7.80
C TRP A 25 -3.43 10.48 8.11
N HIS A 26 -3.51 11.50 8.96
CA HIS A 26 -4.76 12.15 9.38
C HIS A 26 -5.76 11.17 10.03
N LEU A 27 -5.25 10.22 10.81
CA LEU A 27 -6.01 9.21 11.56
C LEU A 27 -6.07 9.50 13.07
N ASP A 28 -5.88 10.76 13.48
CA ASP A 28 -5.88 11.16 14.89
C ASP A 28 -7.24 10.86 15.57
N GLU A 29 -8.33 11.00 14.82
CA GLU A 29 -9.71 10.70 15.25
C GLU A 29 -10.18 9.29 14.81
N GLY A 30 -9.25 8.45 14.36
CA GLY A 30 -9.54 7.18 13.68
C GLY A 30 -9.73 7.35 12.17
N GLY A 31 -10.09 6.26 11.50
CA GLY A 31 -10.25 6.22 10.05
C GLY A 31 -9.91 4.85 9.48
N GLU A 32 -9.85 4.77 8.15
CA GLU A 32 -9.65 3.52 7.42
C GLU A 32 -8.20 3.35 6.95
N VAL A 33 -7.73 2.10 7.00
CA VAL A 33 -6.47 1.66 6.41
C VAL A 33 -6.72 0.41 5.58
N GLY A 34 -6.03 0.30 4.46
CA GLY A 34 -5.94 -0.93 3.68
C GLY A 34 -4.77 -1.78 4.17
N TYR A 35 -4.82 -3.08 3.90
CA TYR A 35 -3.66 -3.95 4.07
C TYR A 35 -3.45 -4.84 2.85
N LEU A 36 -2.17 -5.12 2.56
CA LEU A 36 -1.75 -6.13 1.61
C LEU A 36 -0.92 -7.15 2.38
N ASP A 37 -1.39 -8.39 2.37
CA ASP A 37 -0.65 -9.53 2.91
C ASP A 37 0.14 -10.18 1.78
N ILE A 38 1.47 -10.15 1.89
CA ILE A 38 2.39 -10.78 0.94
C ILE A 38 3.07 -12.01 1.56
N GLY A 39 2.50 -12.57 2.63
CA GLY A 39 2.96 -13.77 3.34
C GLY A 39 4.12 -13.49 4.30
N SER A 40 5.22 -12.90 3.82
CA SER A 40 6.37 -12.57 4.67
C SER A 40 6.26 -11.20 5.36
N ALA A 41 5.33 -10.37 4.91
CA ALA A 41 5.10 -9.04 5.45
C ALA A 41 3.66 -8.60 5.21
N LEU A 42 3.22 -7.67 6.06
CA LEU A 42 1.96 -6.95 5.90
C LEU A 42 2.31 -5.50 5.56
N LEU A 43 1.83 -5.01 4.43
CA LEU A 43 1.89 -3.59 4.09
C LEU A 43 0.56 -2.95 4.48
N ILE A 44 0.61 -1.87 5.24
CA ILE A 44 -0.57 -1.10 5.65
C ILE A 44 -0.51 0.26 4.93
N VAL A 45 -1.63 0.65 4.33
CA VAL A 45 -1.74 1.88 3.53
C VAL A 45 -2.86 2.78 4.06
N PRO A 46 -2.68 4.11 4.08
CA PRO A 46 -3.74 5.02 4.51
C PRO A 46 -4.89 5.05 3.49
N GLY A 47 -6.13 5.26 3.97
CA GLY A 47 -7.28 5.52 3.09
C GLY A 47 -7.89 4.29 2.40
N GLY A 48 -7.43 3.08 2.71
CA GLY A 48 -7.98 1.84 2.15
C GLY A 48 -7.22 1.33 0.92
N ILE A 49 -7.52 0.09 0.53
CA ILE A 49 -6.84 -0.55 -0.61
C ILE A 49 -7.22 0.09 -1.95
N ASP A 50 -8.45 0.58 -2.07
CA ASP A 50 -8.93 1.22 -3.30
C ASP A 50 -8.24 2.56 -3.55
N ALA A 51 -8.02 3.35 -2.49
CA ALA A 51 -7.25 4.58 -2.57
C ALA A 51 -5.80 4.31 -2.97
N ALA A 52 -5.17 3.30 -2.35
CA ALA A 52 -3.81 2.89 -2.72
C ALA A 52 -3.74 2.37 -4.16
N ARG A 53 -4.75 1.62 -4.62
CA ARG A 53 -4.84 1.16 -6.01
C ARG A 53 -4.93 2.32 -6.98
N ALA A 54 -5.76 3.31 -6.69
CA ALA A 54 -5.91 4.51 -7.52
C ALA A 54 -4.59 5.30 -7.59
N GLU A 55 -3.94 5.53 -6.45
CA GLU A 55 -2.66 6.23 -6.38
C GLU A 55 -1.54 5.49 -7.15
N LEU A 56 -1.49 4.16 -7.05
CA LEU A 56 -0.53 3.35 -7.81
C LEU A 56 -0.78 3.42 -9.32
N ILE A 57 -2.04 3.43 -9.76
CA ILE A 57 -2.39 3.57 -11.17
C ILE A 57 -2.00 4.97 -11.66
N ASP A 58 -2.31 6.01 -10.89
CA ASP A 58 -1.99 7.40 -11.24
C ASP A 58 -0.47 7.65 -11.27
N ALA A 59 0.31 6.88 -10.50
CA ALA A 59 1.76 6.97 -10.49
C ALA A 59 2.44 6.34 -11.73
N VAL A 60 1.74 5.49 -12.48
CA VAL A 60 2.28 4.86 -13.70
C VAL A 60 2.11 5.83 -14.87
N SER A 61 3.23 6.32 -15.41
CA SER A 61 3.18 7.18 -16.59
C SER A 61 2.84 6.37 -17.86
N GLY A 62 2.41 7.07 -18.92
CA GLY A 62 2.21 6.42 -20.23
C GLY A 62 3.49 5.80 -20.80
N GLU A 63 4.66 6.34 -20.45
CA GLU A 63 5.96 5.80 -20.83
C GLU A 63 6.27 4.51 -20.07
N ASP A 64 6.01 4.48 -18.74
CA ASP A 64 6.17 3.28 -17.92
C ASP A 64 5.27 2.14 -18.41
N TRP A 65 4.03 2.46 -18.79
CA TRP A 65 3.10 1.49 -19.35
C TRP A 65 3.60 0.92 -20.69
N SER A 66 4.05 1.80 -21.60
CA SER A 66 4.58 1.41 -22.91
C SER A 66 5.84 0.55 -22.81
N ALA A 67 6.72 0.85 -21.85
CA ALA A 67 7.93 0.07 -21.58
C ALA A 67 7.59 -1.30 -20.96
N ALA A 68 6.69 -1.35 -19.97
CA ALA A 68 6.26 -2.60 -19.33
C ALA A 68 5.58 -3.55 -20.33
N ARG A 69 4.77 -3.00 -21.24
CA ARG A 69 4.09 -3.75 -22.31
C ARG A 69 5.04 -4.58 -23.18
N GLN A 70 6.28 -4.11 -23.37
CA GLN A 70 7.30 -4.82 -24.16
C GLN A 70 7.92 -6.00 -23.39
N GLY A 71 7.80 -6.03 -22.06
CA GLY A 71 8.42 -7.02 -21.18
C GLY A 71 7.56 -8.23 -20.81
N PHE A 72 6.26 -8.23 -21.11
CA PHE A 72 5.35 -9.33 -20.72
C PHE A 72 5.54 -10.64 -21.51
N GLY A 73 6.51 -10.72 -22.42
CA GLY A 73 6.93 -11.95 -23.11
C GLY A 73 5.94 -12.47 -24.16
N ASP A 74 4.64 -12.19 -24.00
CA ASP A 74 3.57 -12.50 -24.94
C ASP A 74 2.86 -11.22 -25.39
N SER A 75 2.97 -10.90 -26.68
CA SER A 75 2.34 -9.73 -27.28
C SER A 75 0.82 -9.76 -27.28
N ASN A 76 0.19 -10.94 -27.10
CA ASN A 76 -1.27 -11.05 -27.04
C ASN A 76 -1.85 -10.73 -25.65
N LEU A 77 -1.05 -10.82 -24.58
CA LEU A 77 -1.45 -10.42 -23.22
C LEU A 77 -1.37 -8.91 -22.99
N ALA A 78 -0.86 -8.17 -23.98
CA ALA A 78 -0.64 -6.75 -23.89
C ALA A 78 -1.92 -5.91 -24.09
N ASP A 79 -2.97 -6.51 -24.66
CA ASP A 79 -4.20 -5.87 -25.15
C ASP A 79 -5.49 -6.19 -24.37
N GLU A 80 -5.42 -7.05 -23.33
CA GLU A 80 -6.53 -7.31 -22.39
C GLU A 80 -6.46 -6.39 -21.16
#